data_AF-A0A0C9RSB7-F1
#
_entry.id   AF-A0A0C9RSB7-F1
#
_cell.length_a   1.000
_cell.length_b   1.000
_cell.length_c   1.000
_cell.angle_alpha   90.00
_cell.angle_beta   90.00
_cell.angle_gamma   90.00
#
_symmetry.space_group_name_H-M   'P 1'
#
loop_
_entity.id
_entity.type
_entity.pdbx_description
1 polymer ?
#
loop_
_entity_poly.entity_id
_entity_poly.type
_entity_poly.pdbx_seq_one_letter_code
_entity_poly.pdbx_strand_id
1 'polypeptide(L)'
;QSGLQSTESNVQLELLVRMITKPCCKVLETKENPESIVHCKVRRSNGVQGLTFMVENDEHPQYVEEKIDAFIESILGRLVDMPDPEFSQHKMLLTTEMLEKSKTMTTVFESFWNEISTEQYNFDRVNIEAQYLRTITKEQIINF
;
A
#
# COMPACT_ATOMS: atom_id res chain seq x y z
N GLN A 1 -2.99 -4.81 -11.42
CA GLN A 1 -2.68 -3.42 -11.81
C GLN A 1 -3.94 -2.59 -11.59
N SER A 2 -3.88 -1.42 -10.96
CA SER A 2 -5.05 -0.60 -10.60
C SER A 2 -5.27 0.63 -11.50
N GLY A 3 -4.34 0.91 -12.42
CA GLY A 3 -4.51 1.97 -13.43
C GLY A 3 -3.41 3.03 -13.38
N LEU A 4 -3.73 4.23 -13.91
CA LEU A 4 -2.83 5.39 -13.93
C LEU A 4 -2.73 6.03 -12.53
N GLN A 5 -1.62 6.70 -12.27
CA GLN A 5 -1.42 7.48 -11.05
C GLN A 5 -2.23 8.78 -11.08
N SER A 6 -2.91 9.04 -9.97
CA SER A 6 -3.59 10.30 -9.65
C SER A 6 -3.57 10.47 -8.12
N THR A 7 -3.78 11.68 -7.61
CA THR A 7 -3.86 11.90 -6.16
C THR A 7 -4.86 10.95 -5.49
N GLU A 8 -6.03 10.76 -6.12
CA GLU A 8 -7.06 9.84 -5.62
C GLU A 8 -6.58 8.39 -5.60
N SER A 9 -6.20 7.84 -6.76
CA SER A 9 -5.83 6.43 -6.88
C SER A 9 -4.55 6.08 -6.12
N ASN A 10 -3.60 7.03 -6.01
CA ASN A 10 -2.40 6.87 -5.20
C ASN A 10 -2.77 6.66 -3.74
N VAL A 11 -3.58 7.55 -3.19
CA VAL A 11 -3.91 7.52 -1.77
C VAL A 11 -4.84 6.34 -1.44
N GLN A 12 -5.79 6.02 -2.31
CA GLN A 12 -6.63 4.82 -2.16
C GLN A 12 -5.78 3.55 -2.12
N LEU A 13 -4.84 3.41 -3.06
CA LEU A 13 -3.96 2.24 -3.12
C LEU A 13 -3.03 2.17 -1.90
N GLU A 14 -2.38 3.26 -1.50
CA GLU A 14 -1.51 3.30 -0.31
C GLU A 14 -2.28 2.94 0.96
N LEU A 15 -3.50 3.47 1.13
CA LEU A 15 -4.34 3.16 2.28
C LEU A 15 -4.80 1.69 2.27
N LEU A 16 -5.22 1.17 1.10
CA LEU A 16 -5.58 -0.23 0.94
C LEU A 16 -4.41 -1.14 1.32
N VAL A 17 -3.23 -0.92 0.73
CA VAL A 17 -2.01 -1.69 1.02
C VAL A 17 -1.72 -1.67 2.51
N ARG A 18 -1.73 -0.50 3.15
CA ARG A 18 -1.51 -0.40 4.60
C ARG A 18 -2.46 -1.27 5.42
N MET A 19 -3.75 -1.29 5.08
CA MET A 19 -4.75 -2.07 5.80
C MET A 19 -4.54 -3.58 5.63
N ILE A 20 -4.10 -4.02 4.45
CA ILE A 20 -3.96 -5.44 4.14
C ILE A 20 -2.56 -6.00 4.42
N THR A 21 -1.52 -5.19 4.55
CA THR A 21 -0.13 -5.68 4.71
C THR A 21 0.02 -6.58 5.94
N LYS A 22 -0.45 -6.16 7.11
CA LYS A 22 -0.33 -6.99 8.33
C LYS A 22 -1.15 -8.29 8.25
N PRO A 23 -2.43 -8.26 7.82
CA PRO A 23 -3.18 -9.48 7.52
C PRO A 23 -2.51 -10.39 6.48
N CYS A 24 -1.94 -9.81 5.43
CA CYS A 24 -1.25 -10.53 4.35
C CYS A 24 -0.05 -11.30 4.89
N CYS A 25 0.84 -10.62 5.62
CA CYS A 25 1.97 -11.26 6.28
C CYS A 25 1.49 -12.40 7.18
N LYS A 26 0.48 -12.19 8.02
CA LYS A 26 -0.06 -13.24 8.90
C LYS A 26 -0.63 -14.47 8.16
N VAL A 27 -1.19 -14.29 6.96
CA VAL A 27 -1.80 -15.38 6.18
C VAL A 27 -0.73 -16.14 5.37
N LEU A 28 0.24 -15.43 4.81
CA LEU A 28 1.26 -16.01 3.95
C LEU A 28 2.50 -16.49 4.72
N GLU A 29 2.78 -15.92 5.90
CA GLU A 29 3.77 -16.44 6.85
C GLU A 29 3.21 -17.72 7.47
N THR A 30 3.63 -18.86 6.95
CA THR A 30 3.32 -20.16 7.57
C THR A 30 4.09 -20.30 8.87
N LYS A 31 3.43 -20.78 9.93
CA LYS A 31 4.12 -21.16 11.19
C LYS A 31 5.23 -22.20 10.99
N GLU A 32 5.19 -22.94 9.87
CA GLU A 32 6.11 -24.03 9.56
C GLU A 32 7.41 -23.56 8.90
N ASN A 33 7.46 -22.35 8.34
CA ASN A 33 8.66 -21.83 7.70
C ASN A 33 8.99 -20.40 8.20
N PRO A 34 9.69 -20.28 9.35
CA PRO A 34 9.96 -18.98 9.99
C PRO A 34 10.91 -18.08 9.18
N GLU A 35 11.52 -18.59 8.11
CA GLU A 35 12.40 -17.85 7.21
C GLU A 35 11.67 -17.24 6.01
N SER A 36 10.35 -17.45 5.87
CA SER A 36 9.59 -16.90 4.74
C SER A 36 9.54 -15.37 4.77
N ILE A 37 9.93 -14.71 3.68
CA ILE A 37 9.81 -13.26 3.54
C ILE A 37 8.55 -12.95 2.74
N VAL A 38 7.63 -12.17 3.33
CA VAL A 38 6.39 -11.74 2.68
C VAL A 38 6.33 -10.21 2.63
N HIS A 39 6.16 -9.68 1.43
CA HIS A 39 5.92 -8.26 1.20
C HIS A 39 4.63 -8.03 0.41
N CYS A 40 3.79 -7.14 0.94
CA CYS A 40 2.63 -6.59 0.27
C CYS A 40 2.87 -5.08 0.14
N LYS A 41 3.05 -4.60 -1.11
CA LYS A 41 3.47 -3.22 -1.37
C LYS A 41 2.88 -2.63 -2.63
N VAL A 42 2.85 -1.31 -2.70
CA VAL A 42 2.56 -0.56 -3.92
C VAL A 42 3.75 -0.69 -4.87
N ARG A 43 3.47 -0.93 -6.15
CA ARG A 43 4.45 -0.86 -7.24
C ARG A 43 4.01 0.21 -8.23
N ARG A 44 4.92 1.12 -8.55
CA ARG A 44 4.75 2.17 -9.56
C ARG A 44 5.76 2.00 -10.68
N SER A 45 5.33 2.17 -11.92
CA SER A 45 6.21 2.12 -13.10
C SER A 45 5.54 2.86 -14.24
N ASN A 46 6.27 3.74 -14.93
CA ASN A 46 5.80 4.43 -16.14
C ASN A 46 4.39 5.07 -16.00
N GLY A 47 4.14 5.76 -14.88
CA GLY A 47 2.86 6.43 -14.63
C GLY A 47 1.70 5.50 -14.23
N VAL A 48 1.87 4.17 -14.25
CA VAL A 48 0.87 3.20 -13.75
C VAL A 48 1.24 2.66 -12.37
N GLN A 49 0.26 2.07 -11.69
CA GLN A 49 0.44 1.48 -10.38
C GLN A 49 -0.38 0.22 -10.12
N GLY A 50 -0.06 -0.46 -9.03
CA GLY A 50 -0.84 -1.57 -8.51
C GLY A 50 -0.26 -2.16 -7.23
N LEU A 51 -1.01 -3.10 -6.65
CA LEU A 51 -0.57 -3.94 -5.55
C LEU A 51 0.38 -5.04 -6.06
N THR A 52 1.41 -5.35 -5.29
CA THR A 52 2.33 -6.46 -5.55
C THR A 52 2.52 -7.28 -4.28
N PHE A 53 2.39 -8.59 -4.43
CA PHE A 53 2.80 -9.58 -3.44
C PHE A 53 4.17 -10.14 -3.85
N MET A 54 5.08 -10.24 -2.90
CA MET A 54 6.39 -10.85 -3.06
C MET A 54 6.57 -11.80 -1.90
N VAL A 55 6.71 -13.09 -2.23
CA VAL A 55 6.88 -14.17 -1.27
C VAL A 55 8.15 -14.90 -1.63
N GLU A 56 9.03 -15.04 -0.65
CA GLU A 56 10.24 -15.85 -0.74
C GLU A 56 10.14 -16.95 0.31
N ASN A 57 9.93 -18.19 -0.15
CA ASN A 57 9.88 -19.38 0.67
C ASN A 57 10.24 -20.62 -0.17
N ASP A 58 10.36 -21.78 0.48
CA ASP A 58 10.67 -23.05 -0.18
C ASP A 58 9.45 -23.76 -0.80
N GLU A 59 8.27 -23.15 -0.70
CA GLU A 59 7.03 -23.75 -1.22
C GLU A 59 6.97 -23.64 -2.75
N HIS A 60 6.24 -24.56 -3.38
CA HIS A 60 6.04 -24.48 -4.83
C HIS A 60 5.22 -23.22 -5.19
N PRO A 61 5.59 -22.45 -6.24
CA PRO A 61 4.93 -21.18 -6.57
C PRO A 61 3.41 -21.27 -6.72
N GLN A 62 2.90 -22.37 -7.29
CA GLN A 62 1.46 -22.59 -7.44
C GLN A 62 0.72 -22.62 -6.08
N TYR A 63 1.32 -23.22 -5.05
CA TYR A 63 0.71 -23.28 -3.72
C TYR A 63 0.69 -21.90 -3.06
N VAL A 64 1.73 -21.10 -3.29
CA VAL A 64 1.80 -19.71 -2.84
C VAL A 64 0.74 -18.86 -3.54
N GLU A 65 0.57 -19.04 -4.85
CA GLU A 65 -0.45 -18.36 -5.65
C GLU A 65 -1.85 -18.66 -5.13
N GLU A 66 -2.19 -19.93 -4.88
CA GLU A 66 -3.48 -20.32 -4.29
C GLU A 66 -3.76 -19.65 -2.93
N LYS A 67 -2.73 -19.50 -2.08
CA LYS A 67 -2.86 -18.75 -0.81
C LYS A 67 -3.06 -17.26 -1.03
N ILE A 68 -2.38 -16.67 -2.01
CA ILE A 68 -2.54 -15.25 -2.35
C ILE A 68 -3.96 -15.00 -2.87
N ASP A 69 -4.48 -15.86 -3.75
CA ASP A 69 -5.84 -15.75 -4.28
C ASP A 69 -6.88 -15.85 -3.15
N ALA A 70 -6.76 -16.86 -2.28
CA ALA A 70 -7.62 -16.99 -1.11
C ALA A 70 -7.53 -15.77 -0.18
N PHE A 71 -6.35 -15.17 -0.04
CA PHE A 71 -6.19 -13.93 0.71
C PHE A 71 -6.93 -12.77 0.04
N ILE A 72 -6.76 -12.58 -1.27
CA ILE A 72 -7.42 -11.53 -2.06
C ILE A 72 -8.94 -11.62 -1.95
N GLU A 73 -9.51 -12.81 -2.07
CA GLU A 73 -10.95 -13.05 -1.89
C GLU A 73 -11.44 -12.63 -0.49
N SER A 74 -10.58 -12.75 0.53
CA SER A 74 -10.91 -12.34 1.90
C SER A 74 -10.83 -10.83 2.15
N ILE A 75 -10.16 -10.06 1.28
CA ILE A 75 -9.91 -8.62 1.51
C ILE A 75 -11.21 -7.86 1.66
N LEU A 76 -12.18 -8.06 0.76
CA LEU A 76 -13.44 -7.32 0.78
C LEU A 76 -14.20 -7.50 2.09
N GLY A 77 -14.33 -8.74 2.56
CA GLY A 77 -14.97 -9.04 3.85
C GLY A 77 -14.25 -8.34 5.02
N ARG A 78 -12.92 -8.38 5.03
CA ARG A 78 -12.11 -7.69 6.05
C ARG A 78 -12.33 -6.18 6.05
N LEU A 79 -12.44 -5.55 4.88
CA LEU A 79 -12.68 -4.10 4.77
C LEU A 79 -14.09 -3.72 5.24
N VAL A 80 -15.09 -4.53 4.88
CA VAL A 80 -16.48 -4.33 5.32
C VAL A 80 -16.59 -4.45 6.84
N ASP A 81 -16.02 -5.52 7.40
CA ASP A 81 -16.09 -5.84 8.83
C ASP A 81 -15.18 -4.94 9.70
N MET A 82 -14.25 -4.19 9.09
CA MET A 82 -13.36 -3.29 9.80
C MET A 82 -14.14 -2.19 10.55
N PRO A 83 -13.96 -2.05 11.88
CA PRO A 83 -14.55 -0.95 12.64
C PRO A 83 -14.02 0.42 12.22
N ASP A 84 -14.88 1.44 12.24
CA ASP A 84 -14.49 2.82 11.91
C ASP A 84 -13.31 3.38 12.74
N PRO A 85 -13.15 3.04 14.04
CA PRO A 85 -11.96 3.43 14.80
C PRO A 85 -10.66 2.85 14.24
N GLU A 86 -10.68 1.60 13.75
CA GLU A 86 -9.51 0.94 13.16
C GLU A 86 -9.17 1.58 11.80
N PHE A 87 -10.19 1.82 10.96
CA PHE A 87 -10.01 2.54 9.69
C PHE A 87 -9.40 3.94 9.92
N SER A 88 -9.93 4.68 10.91
CA SER A 88 -9.41 6.00 11.27
C SER A 88 -7.97 5.94 11.77
N GLN A 89 -7.60 4.89 12.51
CA GLN A 89 -6.23 4.66 12.94
C GLN A 89 -5.29 4.42 11.76
N HIS A 90 -5.70 3.62 10.76
CA HIS A 90 -4.91 3.41 9.54
C HIS A 90 -4.66 4.73 8.80
N LYS A 91 -5.69 5.56 8.62
CA LYS A 91 -5.56 6.90 8.02
C LYS A 91 -4.61 7.79 8.79
N MET A 92 -4.74 7.84 10.12
CA MET A 92 -3.90 8.66 10.99
C MET A 92 -2.43 8.25 10.86
N LEU A 93 -2.12 6.96 11.00
CA LEU A 93 -0.76 6.48 10.94
C LEU A 93 -0.12 6.71 9.55
N LEU A 94 -0.88 6.47 8.47
CA LEU A 94 -0.39 6.77 7.11
C LEU A 94 -0.11 8.26 6.94
N THR A 95 -1.00 9.13 7.42
CA THR A 95 -0.79 10.59 7.39
C THR A 95 0.46 11.00 8.15
N THR A 96 0.70 10.40 9.33
CA THR A 96 1.90 10.66 10.14
C THR A 96 3.17 10.24 9.42
N GLU A 97 3.19 9.06 8.80
CA GLU A 97 4.33 8.56 8.04
C GLU A 97 4.62 9.43 6.80
N MET A 98 3.58 9.83 6.06
CA MET A 98 3.73 10.72 4.91
C MET A 98 4.34 12.07 5.31
N LEU A 99 3.89 12.66 6.41
CA LEU A 99 4.33 13.98 6.87
C LEU A 99 5.62 13.95 7.72
N GLU A 100 6.21 12.77 7.96
CA GLU A 100 7.48 12.68 8.68
C GLU A 100 8.57 13.39 7.86
N LYS A 101 9.22 14.38 8.47
CA LYS A 101 10.32 15.10 7.81
C LYS A 101 11.48 14.16 7.54
N SER A 102 11.94 14.16 6.29
CA SER A 102 13.15 13.45 5.89
C SER A 102 14.33 13.85 6.77
N LYS A 103 15.04 12.84 7.28
CA LYS A 103 16.16 13.02 8.23
C LYS A 103 17.49 13.35 7.54
N THR A 104 17.57 13.17 6.22
CA THR A 104 18.81 13.33 5.44
C THR A 104 18.58 14.14 4.17
N MET A 105 19.61 14.86 3.73
CA MET A 105 19.59 15.57 2.44
C MET A 105 19.42 14.61 1.26
N THR A 106 19.98 13.39 1.35
CA THR A 106 19.86 12.37 0.30
C THR A 106 18.41 11.97 0.07
N THR A 107 17.64 11.74 1.14
CA THR A 107 16.21 11.38 1.01
C THR A 107 15.40 12.51 0.35
N VAL A 108 15.71 13.77 0.67
CA VAL A 108 15.06 14.93 0.03
C VAL A 108 15.44 15.02 -1.45
N PHE A 109 16.72 14.82 -1.77
CA PHE A 109 17.20 14.80 -3.15
C PHE A 109 16.52 13.69 -3.97
N GLU A 110 16.45 12.47 -3.43
CA GLU A 110 15.81 11.33 -4.08
C GLU A 110 14.31 11.59 -4.35
N SER A 111 13.61 12.21 -3.40
CA SER A 111 12.21 12.59 -3.58
C SER A 111 12.02 13.57 -4.76
N PHE A 112 12.81 14.64 -4.82
CA PHE A 112 12.76 15.59 -5.94
C PHE A 112 13.21 14.96 -7.27
N TRP A 113 14.25 14.12 -7.23
CA TRP A 113 14.73 13.43 -8.41
C TRP A 113 13.67 12.46 -8.96
N ASN A 114 12.91 11.80 -8.10
CA ASN A 114 11.81 10.94 -8.52
C ASN A 114 10.73 11.73 -9.27
N GLU A 115 10.34 12.91 -8.78
CA GLU A 115 9.38 13.78 -9.49
C GLU A 115 9.89 14.24 -10.86
N ILE A 116 11.20 14.52 -10.99
CA ILE A 116 11.81 14.92 -12.26
C ILE A 116 11.91 13.76 -13.24
N SER A 117 12.46 12.63 -12.80
CA SER A 117 12.73 11.47 -13.66
C SER A 117 11.47 10.73 -14.10
N THR A 118 10.36 10.88 -13.35
CA THR A 118 9.05 10.37 -13.74
C THR A 118 8.19 11.40 -14.49
N GLU A 119 8.72 12.61 -14.71
CA GLU A 119 8.03 13.73 -15.36
C GLU A 119 6.70 14.14 -14.69
N GLN A 120 6.56 13.88 -13.38
CA GLN A 120 5.36 14.22 -12.62
C GLN A 120 5.44 15.62 -12.00
N TYR A 121 6.65 16.11 -11.70
CA TYR A 121 6.93 17.47 -11.23
C TYR A 121 6.08 17.95 -10.05
N ASN A 122 5.55 17.04 -9.22
CA ASN A 122 4.70 17.37 -8.09
C ASN A 122 5.53 17.43 -6.81
N PHE A 123 6.31 18.49 -6.67
CA PHE A 123 7.22 18.65 -5.52
C PHE A 123 6.50 18.84 -4.17
N ASP A 124 5.21 19.13 -4.18
CA ASP A 124 4.36 19.25 -2.98
C ASP A 124 3.43 18.03 -2.78
N ARG A 125 3.70 16.93 -3.49
CA ARG A 125 2.87 15.71 -3.50
C ARG A 125 2.49 15.25 -2.10
N VAL A 126 3.47 15.20 -1.19
CA VAL A 126 3.27 14.70 0.17
C VAL A 126 2.17 15.49 0.88
N ASN A 127 2.17 16.82 0.78
CA ASN A 127 1.15 17.65 1.42
C ASN A 127 -0.22 17.51 0.74
N ILE A 128 -0.24 17.48 -0.59
CA ILE A 128 -1.46 17.31 -1.39
C ILE A 128 -2.14 15.96 -1.08
N GLU A 129 -1.38 14.87 -1.15
CA GLU A 129 -1.87 13.52 -0.92
C GLU A 129 -2.25 13.31 0.56
N ALA A 130 -1.50 13.86 1.52
CA ALA A 130 -1.86 13.80 2.94
C ALA A 130 -3.15 14.59 3.25
N GLN A 131 -3.38 15.73 2.56
CA GLN A 131 -4.62 16.47 2.69
C GLN A 131 -5.79 15.68 2.10
N TYR A 132 -5.62 15.06 0.93
CA TYR A 132 -6.63 14.21 0.30
C TYR A 132 -6.94 12.98 1.15
N LEU A 133 -5.94 12.33 1.74
CA LEU A 133 -6.12 11.18 2.63
C LEU A 133 -7.11 11.47 3.76
N ARG A 134 -7.14 12.69 4.30
CA ARG A 134 -8.08 13.07 5.36
C ARG A 134 -9.54 12.99 4.90
N THR A 135 -9.84 13.21 3.63
CA THR A 135 -11.21 13.23 3.09
C THR A 135 -11.73 11.84 2.71
N ILE A 136 -10.85 10.85 2.54
CA ILE A 136 -11.23 9.49 2.11
C ILE A 136 -12.18 8.81 3.09
N THR A 137 -13.23 8.16 2.57
CA THR A 137 -14.16 7.33 3.32
C THR A 137 -13.86 5.84 3.18
N LYS A 138 -14.37 5.01 4.12
CA LYS A 138 -14.24 3.55 4.03
C LYS A 138 -14.89 2.98 2.78
N GLU A 139 -16.04 3.53 2.40
CA GLU A 139 -16.78 3.13 1.20
C GLU A 139 -15.97 3.38 -0.09
N GLN A 140 -15.23 4.48 -0.17
CA GLN A 140 -14.35 4.73 -1.31
C GLN A 140 -13.25 3.66 -1.45
N ILE A 141 -12.73 3.12 -0.33
CA ILE A 141 -11.74 2.04 -0.38
C ILE A 141 -12.37 0.68 -0.68
N ILE A 142 -13.61 0.44 -0.23
CA ILE A 142 -14.36 -0.78 -0.56
C ILE A 142 -14.67 -0.85 -2.07
N ASN A 143 -14.92 0.30 -2.70
CA ASN A 143 -15.24 0.41 -4.12
C ASN A 143 -14.01 0.55 -5.04
N PHE A 144 -12.82 0.71 -4.46
CA PHE A 144 -11.56 0.86 -5.20
C PHE A 144 -10.99 -0.52 -5.57
#